data_AF-A0A967Z782-F1
#
_entry.id   AF-A0A967Z782-F1
#
_cell.length_a   1.000
_cell.length_b   1.000
_cell.length_c   1.000
_cell.angle_alpha   90.00
_cell.angle_beta   90.00
_cell.angle_gamma   90.00
#
_symmetry.space_group_name_H-M   'P 1'
#
loop_
_entity.id
_entity.type
_entity.pdbx_description
1 polymer ?
#
loop_
_entity_poly.entity_id
_entity_poly.type
_entity_poly.pdbx_seq_one_letter_code
_entity_poly.pdbx_strand_id
1 'polypeptide(L)'
;MFIFGAASPSHAQEKIIVGTKKAAPFAMKDESGNWHGISIELWQKIARELNPDYELREFDLTDLLANVENGSVDVGVAALT
;
A
#
# COMPACT_ATOMS: atom_id res chain seq x y z
N MET A 1 29.82 -33.35 19.47
CA MET A 1 28.60 -33.29 18.65
C MET A 1 27.84 -32.04 19.07
N PHE A 2 28.04 -30.91 18.38
CA PHE A 2 27.33 -29.66 18.65
C PHE A 2 26.36 -29.40 17.50
N ILE A 3 25.08 -29.27 17.84
CA ILE A 3 24.01 -28.91 16.91
C ILE A 3 23.91 -27.38 16.86
N PHE A 4 24.28 -26.80 15.73
CA PHE A 4 23.95 -25.40 15.41
C PHE A 4 22.48 -25.38 14.98
N GLY A 5 21.63 -24.73 15.79
CA GLY A 5 20.28 -24.37 15.38
C GLY A 5 20.36 -23.33 14.27
N ALA A 6 19.83 -23.65 13.09
CA ALA A 6 19.63 -22.67 12.03
C ALA A 6 18.55 -21.69 12.50
N ALA A 7 18.95 -20.44 12.76
CA ALA A 7 18.00 -19.35 12.77
C ALA A 7 17.51 -19.19 11.32
N SER A 8 16.26 -19.54 11.05
CA SER A 8 15.62 -19.22 9.79
C SER A 8 15.73 -17.71 9.56
N PRO A 9 16.07 -17.24 8.34
CA PRO A 9 15.96 -15.83 8.05
C PRO A 9 14.50 -15.44 8.31
N SER A 10 14.30 -14.52 9.27
CA SER A 10 13.03 -13.83 9.37
C SER A 10 12.80 -13.22 7.99
N HIS A 11 11.82 -13.71 7.23
CA HIS A 11 11.33 -12.95 6.10
C HIS A 11 10.89 -11.62 6.69
N ALA A 12 11.69 -10.56 6.48
CA ALA A 12 11.20 -9.22 6.69
C ALA A 12 9.96 -9.15 5.81
N GLN A 13 8.80 -8.99 6.43
CA GLN A 13 7.55 -8.90 5.68
C GLN A 13 7.68 -7.67 4.79
N GLU A 14 7.81 -7.89 3.47
CA GLU A 14 7.97 -6.80 2.53
C GLU A 14 6.75 -5.88 2.64
N LYS A 15 7.01 -4.57 2.67
CA LYS A 15 5.94 -3.58 2.77
C LYS A 15 5.02 -3.71 1.57
N ILE A 16 3.72 -3.77 1.82
CA ILE A 16 2.70 -3.70 0.77
C ILE A 16 2.73 -2.30 0.15
N ILE A 17 2.91 -2.24 -1.16
CA ILE A 17 2.86 -1.01 -1.94
C ILE A 17 1.41 -0.74 -2.34
N VAL A 18 0.86 0.33 -1.80
CA VAL A 18 -0.51 0.75 -2.04
C VAL A 18 -0.49 1.95 -2.96
N GLY A 19 -0.86 1.75 -4.22
CA GLY A 19 -0.93 2.82 -5.20
C GLY A 19 -2.22 3.62 -5.08
N THR A 20 -2.12 4.94 -5.14
CA THR A 20 -3.26 5.86 -5.12
C THR A 20 -3.05 7.03 -6.08
N LYS A 21 -4.10 7.82 -6.32
CA LYS A 21 -4.03 9.07 -7.08
C LYS A 21 -4.90 10.12 -6.42
N LYS A 22 -4.56 11.39 -6.58
CA LYS A 22 -5.41 12.50 -6.12
C LYS A 22 -6.75 12.48 -6.87
N ALA A 23 -7.83 12.43 -6.10
CA ALA A 23 -9.20 12.53 -6.60
C ALA A 23 -10.10 12.93 -5.42
N ALA A 24 -10.44 14.21 -5.29
CA ALA A 24 -11.38 14.64 -4.26
C ALA A 24 -12.78 14.05 -4.54
N PRO A 25 -13.54 13.62 -3.51
CA PRO A 25 -13.20 13.56 -2.08
C PRO A 25 -12.59 12.21 -1.62
N PHE A 26 -12.16 11.37 -2.55
CA PHE A 26 -11.76 9.98 -2.32
C PHE A 26 -10.33 9.80 -1.81
N ALA A 27 -9.39 10.57 -2.36
CA ALA A 27 -7.97 10.54 -2.02
C ALA A 27 -7.36 11.93 -2.22
N MET A 28 -6.88 12.52 -1.13
CA MET A 28 -6.37 13.88 -1.06
C MET A 28 -5.16 13.93 -0.12
N LYS A 29 -4.30 14.93 -0.30
CA LYS A 29 -3.18 15.21 0.60
C LYS A 29 -3.47 16.49 1.40
N ASP A 30 -3.21 16.45 2.69
CA ASP A 30 -3.16 17.66 3.52
C ASP A 30 -1.87 18.47 3.25
N GLU A 31 -1.71 19.61 3.94
CA GLU A 31 -0.52 20.47 3.82
C GLU A 31 0.77 19.79 4.26
N SER A 32 0.68 18.75 5.09
CA SER A 32 1.82 17.93 5.53
C SER A 32 2.12 16.76 4.59
N GLY A 33 1.31 16.58 3.53
CA GLY A 33 1.45 15.50 2.56
C GLY A 33 0.80 14.18 2.98
N ASN A 34 0.06 14.14 4.10
CA ASN A 34 -0.62 12.93 4.55
C ASN A 34 -1.85 12.66 3.71
N TRP A 35 -2.06 11.40 3.36
CA TRP A 35 -3.23 10.97 2.62
C TRP A 35 -4.49 10.89 3.50
N HIS A 36 -5.60 11.43 3.00
CA HIS A 36 -6.94 11.34 3.59
C HIS A 36 -8.02 11.23 2.51
N GLY A 37 -9.27 10.97 2.90
CA GLY A 37 -10.43 10.83 2.00
C GLY A 37 -11.08 9.45 2.06
N ILE A 38 -12.22 9.30 1.40
CA ILE A 38 -13.10 8.12 1.55
C ILE A 38 -12.38 6.81 1.23
N SER A 39 -11.64 6.75 0.12
CA SER A 39 -10.93 5.53 -0.29
C SER A 39 -9.74 5.24 0.62
N ILE A 40 -9.05 6.29 1.08
CA ILE A 40 -7.93 6.16 2.02
C ILE A 40 -8.41 5.63 3.38
N GLU A 41 -9.52 6.16 3.90
CA GLU A 41 -10.12 5.70 5.16
C GLU A 41 -10.57 4.24 5.09
N LEU A 42 -11.13 3.82 3.94
CA LEU A 42 -11.51 2.43 3.71
C LEU A 42 -10.28 1.51 3.75
N TRP A 43 -9.21 1.87 3.03
CA TRP A 43 -7.96 1.12 3.08
C TRP A 43 -7.40 1.04 4.49
N GLN A 44 -7.34 2.16 5.22
CA GLN A 44 -6.84 2.17 6.60
C GLN A 44 -7.68 1.29 7.54
N LYS A 45 -8.99 1.16 7.33
CA LYS A 45 -9.84 0.22 8.08
C LYS A 45 -9.41 -1.23 7.80
N ILE A 46 -9.26 -1.59 6.53
CA ILE A 46 -8.81 -2.92 6.11
C ILE A 46 -7.41 -3.22 6.67
N ALA A 47 -6.48 -2.27 6.55
CA ALA A 47 -5.11 -2.42 7.04
C ALA A 47 -5.06 -2.58 8.57
N ARG A 48 -5.96 -1.94 9.34
CA ARG A 48 -6.03 -2.19 10.79
C ARG A 48 -6.48 -3.60 11.15
N GLU A 49 -7.36 -4.21 10.35
CA GLU A 49 -7.83 -5.58 10.59
C GLU A 49 -6.79 -6.62 10.18
N LEU A 50 -6.08 -6.38 9.08
CA LEU A 50 -5.07 -7.30 8.55
C LEU A 50 -3.66 -7.09 9.12
N ASN A 51 -3.42 -5.93 9.74
CA ASN A 51 -2.15 -5.46 10.29
C ASN A 51 -0.93 -5.63 9.34
N PRO A 52 -1.00 -5.23 8.06
CA PRO A 52 0.16 -5.25 7.19
C PRO A 52 1.06 -4.03 7.43
N ASP A 53 2.36 -4.18 7.19
CA ASP A 53 3.22 -3.02 6.93
C ASP A 53 2.97 -2.57 5.48
N TYR A 54 2.68 -1.29 5.27
CA TYR A 54 2.34 -0.76 3.96
C TYR A 54 2.83 0.68 3.77
N GLU A 55 2.96 1.09 2.51
CA GLU A 55 3.18 2.48 2.16
C GLU A 55 2.28 2.93 1.00
N LEU A 56 1.84 4.19 1.06
CA LEU A 56 1.03 4.79 0.00
C LEU A 56 1.94 5.51 -1.00
N ARG A 57 1.84 5.13 -2.28
CA ARG A 57 2.57 5.77 -3.39
C ARG A 57 1.59 6.43 -4.36
N GLU A 58 1.92 7.65 -4.78
CA GLU A 58 1.14 8.42 -5.75
C GLU A 58 1.50 7.99 -7.17
N PHE A 59 0.48 7.77 -8.00
CA PHE A 59 0.61 7.45 -9.42
C PHE A 59 -0.45 8.21 -10.22
N ASP A 60 -0.22 8.39 -11.52
CA ASP A 60 -1.30 8.65 -12.47
C ASP A 60 -2.12 7.37 -12.72
N LEU A 61 -3.34 7.50 -13.23
CA LEU A 61 -4.25 6.36 -13.38
C LEU A 61 -3.67 5.27 -14.29
N THR A 62 -3.13 5.65 -15.44
CA THR A 62 -2.53 4.71 -16.41
C THR A 62 -1.38 3.94 -15.79
N ASP A 63 -0.49 4.64 -15.08
CA ASP A 63 0.65 4.02 -14.43
C ASP A 63 0.22 3.13 -13.27
N LEU A 64 -0.76 3.55 -12.47
CA LEU A 64 -1.30 2.73 -11.39
C LEU A 64 -1.82 1.39 -11.92
N LEU A 65 -2.60 1.42 -12.99
CA LEU A 65 -3.16 0.21 -13.59
C LEU A 65 -2.06 -0.70 -14.14
N ALA A 66 -1.08 -0.15 -14.86
CA ALA A 66 0.04 -0.92 -15.38
C ALA A 66 0.90 -1.55 -14.27
N ASN A 67 1.13 -0.83 -13.17
CA ASN A 67 1.92 -1.31 -12.04
C ASN A 67 1.18 -2.34 -11.18
N VAL A 68 -0.16 -2.24 -11.09
CA VAL A 68 -0.97 -3.32 -10.50
C VAL A 68 -0.94 -4.56 -11.39
N GLU A 69 -1.06 -4.41 -12.71
CA GLU A 69 -1.05 -5.51 -13.67
C GLU A 69 0.29 -6.27 -13.67
N ASN A 70 1.41 -5.54 -13.57
CA ASN A 70 2.74 -6.14 -13.56
C ASN A 70 3.25 -6.56 -12.17
N GLY A 71 2.47 -6.30 -11.11
CA GLY A 71 2.77 -6.70 -9.73
C GLY A 71 3.79 -5.85 -8.99
N SER A 72 4.17 -4.67 -9.50
CA SER A 72 5.05 -3.73 -8.77
C SER A 72 4.29 -2.87 -7.75
N VAL A 73 2.96 -2.83 -7.85
CA VAL A 73 2.02 -2.29 -6.86
C VAL A 73 1.07 -3.41 -6.45
N ASP A 74 0.99 -3.67 -5.16
CA ASP A 74 0.19 -4.78 -4.62
C ASP A 74 -1.31 -4.46 -4.61
N VAL A 75 -1.68 -3.20 -4.33
CA VAL A 75 -3.07 -2.78 -4.19
C VAL A 75 -3.28 -1.39 -4.78
N GLY A 76 -4.28 -1.24 -5.65
CA GLY A 76 -4.78 0.06 -6.09
C GLY A 76 -5.92 0.57 -5.22
N VAL A 77 -5.74 1.72 -4.56
CA VAL A 77 -6.76 2.43 -3.78
C VAL A 77 -7.01 3.80 -4.40
N ALA A 78 -7.92 3.84 -5.37
CA ALA A 78 -8.22 5.06 -6.12
C ALA A 78 -9.67 5.06 -6.64
N ALA A 79 -10.20 6.25 -6.93
CA ALA A 79 -11.47 6.39 -7.65
C ALA A 79 -11.26 6.10 -9.15
N LEU A 80 -11.55 4.89 -9.63
CA LEU A 80 -11.39 4.53 -11.05
C LEU A 80 -12.55 5.09 -11.88
N THR A 81 -12.26 5.93 -12.89
CA THR A 81 -13.25 6.58 -13.77
C THR A 81 -12.66 6.83 -15.14
#